data_AF-A0A1Q9YEV2-F1
#
_entry.id   AF-A0A1Q9YEV2-F1
#
_cell.length_a   1.000
_cell.length_b   1.000
_cell.length_c   1.000
_cell.angle_alpha   90.00
_cell.angle_beta   90.00
_cell.angle_gamma   90.00
#
_symmetry.space_group_name_H-M   'P 1'
#
loop_
_entity.id
_entity.type
_entity.pdbx_description
1 polymer ?
#
loop_
_entity_poly.entity_id
_entity_poly.type
_entity_poly.pdbx_seq_one_letter_code
_entity_poly.pdbx_strand_id
1 'polypeptide(L)'
;MAKTTELVFILDQSGSMYGQEKDVIGGFNSMIDAQNDQEGDVLVTTVMFSNRPQMIHDRENAKNIRHLTEHDYRPGGSTALYDAIGETGSHIQTIHKYVRKEDVPEKTIVAITTDGQENASLRWSTDEVRKLIEQCMNDGWEFLFLAEDLDAASEAGCIGISADWVFSYN
;
A
#
# COMPACT_ATOMS: atom_id res chain seq x y z
N MET A 1 13.22 -9.66 -21.79
CA MET A 1 11.87 -9.59 -21.20
C MET A 1 11.70 -8.19 -20.66
N ALA A 2 10.54 -7.57 -20.82
CA ALA A 2 10.29 -6.25 -20.23
C ALA A 2 10.31 -6.41 -18.71
N LYS A 3 11.02 -5.52 -18.01
CA LYS A 3 11.05 -5.52 -16.55
C LYS A 3 9.68 -5.06 -16.06
N THR A 4 8.99 -5.91 -15.29
CA THR A 4 7.71 -5.56 -14.68
C THR A 4 7.90 -5.23 -13.22
N THR A 5 7.45 -4.05 -12.81
CA THR A 5 7.35 -3.65 -11.41
C THR A 5 5.88 -3.67 -11.01
N GLU A 6 5.58 -4.17 -9.81
CA GLU A 6 4.27 -4.05 -9.22
C GLU A 6 4.32 -3.10 -8.03
N LEU A 7 3.49 -2.07 -8.08
CA LEU A 7 3.38 -1.03 -7.08
C LEU A 7 2.01 -1.12 -6.42
N VAL A 8 2.01 -1.41 -5.13
CA VAL A 8 0.81 -1.62 -4.34
C VAL A 8 0.67 -0.47 -3.35
N PHE A 9 -0.36 0.35 -3.51
CA PHE A 9 -0.69 1.42 -2.59
C PHE A 9 -1.78 0.97 -1.62
N ILE A 10 -1.54 1.15 -0.32
CA ILE A 10 -2.50 0.93 0.76
C ILE A 10 -2.66 2.26 1.48
N LEU A 11 -3.69 3.01 1.10
CA LEU A 11 -3.91 4.39 1.50
C LEU A 11 -4.97 4.45 2.59
N ASP A 12 -4.59 4.92 3.77
CA ASP A 12 -5.53 5.22 4.85
C ASP A 12 -6.40 6.41 4.42
N GLN A 13 -7.71 6.28 4.60
CA GLN A 13 -8.72 7.33 4.44
C GLN A 13 -9.62 7.39 5.68
N SER A 14 -9.10 7.01 6.84
CA SER A 14 -9.77 7.12 8.13
C SER A 14 -9.93 8.59 8.56
N GLY A 15 -10.68 8.83 9.63
CA GLY A 15 -10.95 10.19 10.09
C GLY A 15 -9.72 10.94 10.61
N SER A 16 -8.64 10.26 11.00
CA SER A 16 -7.39 10.91 11.45
C SER A 16 -6.70 11.64 10.30
N MET A 17 -6.76 11.08 9.09
CA MET A 17 -6.20 11.64 7.85
C MET A 17 -6.84 12.98 7.39
N TYR A 18 -7.78 13.55 8.15
CA TYR A 18 -8.40 14.84 7.81
C TYR A 18 -7.36 15.96 7.84
N GLY A 19 -7.24 16.70 6.74
CA GLY A 19 -6.23 17.75 6.57
C GLY A 19 -4.94 17.28 5.89
N GLN A 20 -4.73 15.97 5.70
CA GLN A 20 -3.60 15.38 4.97
C GLN A 20 -3.95 15.02 3.51
N GLU A 21 -5.15 15.37 3.03
CA GLU A 21 -5.65 14.93 1.72
C GLU A 21 -4.69 15.32 0.60
N LYS A 22 -4.15 16.54 0.66
CA LYS A 22 -3.25 17.06 -0.38
C LYS A 22 -1.95 16.29 -0.45
N ASP A 23 -1.41 15.88 0.69
CA ASP A 23 -0.12 15.20 0.74
C ASP A 23 -0.27 13.75 0.28
N VAL A 24 -1.35 13.06 0.70
CA VAL A 24 -1.67 11.71 0.24
C VAL A 24 -1.95 11.69 -1.26
N ILE A 25 -2.82 12.58 -1.75
CA ILE A 25 -3.14 12.69 -3.19
C ILE A 25 -1.90 13.07 -4.00
N GLY A 26 -1.16 14.07 -3.54
CA GLY A 26 0.06 14.56 -4.19
C GLY A 26 1.15 13.49 -4.27
N GLY A 27 1.39 12.78 -3.18
CA GLY A 27 2.34 11.67 -3.10
C GLY A 27 1.98 10.53 -4.05
N PHE A 28 0.72 10.09 -4.04
CA PHE A 28 0.23 9.07 -4.96
C PHE A 28 0.40 9.51 -6.42
N ASN A 29 -0.10 10.68 -6.80
CA ASN A 29 -0.05 11.17 -8.18
C ASN A 29 1.40 11.34 -8.67
N SER A 30 2.28 11.90 -7.83
CA SER A 30 3.69 12.09 -8.16
C SER A 30 4.40 10.75 -8.39
N MET A 31 4.05 9.72 -7.61
CA MET A 31 4.63 8.39 -7.78
C MET A 31 4.14 7.73 -9.07
N ILE A 32 2.85 7.86 -9.41
CA ILE A 32 2.31 7.38 -10.69
C ILE A 32 3.00 8.07 -11.88
N ASP A 33 3.16 9.39 -11.82
CA ASP A 33 3.84 10.16 -12.87
C ASP A 33 5.29 9.72 -13.04
N ALA A 34 6.02 9.56 -11.93
CA ALA A 34 7.40 9.10 -11.95
C ALA A 34 7.54 7.71 -12.60
N GLN A 35 6.56 6.81 -12.42
CA GLN A 35 6.57 5.49 -13.05
C GLN A 35 6.25 5.53 -14.54
N ASN A 36 5.39 6.46 -14.98
CA ASN A 36 5.04 6.62 -16.39
C ASN A 36 6.23 7.06 -17.26
N ASP A 37 7.23 7.69 -16.65
CA ASP A 37 8.46 8.16 -17.31
C ASP A 37 9.58 7.10 -17.36
N GLN A 38 9.43 5.95 -16.68
CA GLN A 38 10.45 4.90 -16.66
C GLN A 38 10.28 3.85 -17.77
N GLU A 39 11.39 3.25 -18.20
CA GLU A 39 11.36 2.08 -19.06
C GLU A 39 10.91 0.83 -18.28
N GLY A 40 9.84 0.19 -18.74
CA GLY A 40 9.30 -1.02 -18.12
C GLY A 40 7.77 -1.02 -18.12
N ASP A 41 7.20 -2.13 -17.68
CA ASP A 41 5.77 -2.22 -17.39
C ASP A 41 5.57 -2.04 -15.88
N VAL A 42 4.61 -1.21 -15.50
CA VAL A 42 4.26 -0.98 -14.09
C VAL A 42 2.81 -1.35 -13.89
N LEU A 43 2.57 -2.33 -13.02
CA LEU A 43 1.24 -2.72 -12.55
C LEU A 43 0.98 -2.01 -11.23
N VAL A 44 -0.21 -1.43 -11.10
CA VAL A 44 -0.62 -0.64 -9.95
C VAL A 44 -1.84 -1.29 -9.32
N THR A 45 -1.71 -1.58 -8.03
CA THR A 45 -2.83 -1.92 -7.16
C THR A 45 -3.03 -0.77 -6.19
N THR A 46 -4.26 -0.31 -6.00
CA THR A 46 -4.57 0.75 -5.03
C THR A 46 -5.73 0.30 -4.19
N VAL A 47 -5.51 0.28 -2.88
CA VAL A 47 -6.52 0.02 -1.86
C VAL A 47 -6.64 1.27 -1.01
N MET A 48 -7.86 1.75 -0.83
CA MET A 48 -8.17 2.78 0.15
C MET A 48 -8.91 2.13 1.31
N PHE A 49 -8.56 2.47 2.55
CA PHE A 49 -9.19 1.84 3.71
C PHE A 49 -9.58 2.84 4.79
N SER A 50 -10.71 2.56 5.44
CA SER A 50 -11.04 3.16 6.74
C SER A 50 -11.59 2.06 7.64
N ASN A 51 -12.92 1.99 7.84
CA ASN A 51 -13.55 0.90 8.58
C ASN A 51 -13.37 -0.47 7.92
N ARG A 52 -13.03 -0.47 6.63
CA ARG A 52 -12.74 -1.65 5.81
C ARG A 52 -11.89 -1.22 4.61
N PRO A 53 -11.11 -2.14 4.02
CA PRO A 53 -10.44 -1.88 2.75
C PRO A 53 -11.41 -1.87 1.56
N GLN A 54 -11.07 -1.09 0.54
CA GLN A 54 -11.73 -1.02 -0.76
C GLN A 54 -10.67 -1.03 -1.86
N MET A 55 -10.74 -2.03 -2.74
CA MET A 55 -9.93 -2.12 -3.96
C MET A 55 -10.40 -1.06 -4.97
N ILE A 56 -9.51 -0.16 -5.37
CA ILE A 56 -9.75 0.90 -6.36
C ILE A 56 -9.18 0.48 -7.73
N HIS A 57 -7.95 0.00 -7.74
CA HIS A 57 -7.26 -0.54 -8.91
C HIS A 57 -6.68 -1.91 -8.54
N ASP A 58 -6.80 -2.90 -9.43
CA ASP A 58 -6.24 -4.25 -9.24
C ASP A 58 -5.30 -4.57 -10.41
N ARG A 59 -3.98 -4.44 -10.16
CA ARG A 59 -2.91 -4.69 -11.14
C ARG A 59 -3.12 -3.98 -12.48
N GLU A 60 -3.62 -2.76 -12.46
CA GLU A 60 -3.83 -1.98 -13.67
C GLU A 60 -2.52 -1.38 -14.17
N ASN A 61 -2.34 -1.25 -15.49
CA ASN A 61 -1.14 -0.60 -16.02
C ASN A 61 -1.10 0.87 -15.57
N ALA A 62 0.04 1.35 -15.07
CA ALA A 62 0.22 2.71 -14.57
C ALA A 62 -0.24 3.80 -15.56
N LYS A 63 -0.13 3.54 -16.87
CA LYS A 63 -0.55 4.47 -17.94
C LYS A 63 -2.07 4.68 -18.01
N ASN A 64 -2.84 3.78 -17.40
CA ASN A 64 -4.30 3.85 -17.35
C ASN A 64 -4.82 4.44 -16.03
N ILE A 65 -3.94 4.55 -15.02
CA ILE A 65 -4.30 5.12 -13.72
C ILE A 65 -4.50 6.61 -13.88
N ARG A 66 -5.68 7.08 -13.46
CA ARG A 66 -5.96 8.52 -13.38
C ARG A 66 -5.46 9.05 -12.07
N HIS A 67 -5.06 10.32 -12.08
CA HIS A 67 -4.76 11.03 -10.85
C HIS A 67 -5.95 11.02 -9.89
N LEU A 68 -5.66 10.81 -8.61
CA LEU A 68 -6.62 11.01 -7.55
C LEU A 68 -6.92 12.50 -7.40
N THR A 69 -8.17 12.78 -7.01
CA THR A 69 -8.64 14.12 -6.68
C THR A 69 -9.25 14.13 -5.28
N GLU A 70 -9.48 15.32 -4.73
CA GLU A 70 -10.21 15.50 -3.45
C GLU A 70 -11.65 14.95 -3.52
N HIS A 71 -12.19 14.71 -4.73
CA HIS A 71 -13.47 14.05 -4.87
C HIS A 71 -13.37 12.54 -4.60
N ASP A 72 -12.24 11.93 -4.95
CA ASP A 72 -11.99 10.48 -4.88
C ASP A 72 -11.49 10.05 -3.50
N TYR A 73 -10.70 10.89 -2.84
CA TYR A 73 -10.15 10.63 -1.52
C TYR A 73 -10.86 11.49 -0.45
N ARG A 74 -11.62 10.84 0.42
CA ARG A 74 -12.44 11.51 1.46
C ARG A 74 -12.26 10.85 2.82
N PRO A 75 -11.42 11.42 3.69
CA PRO A 75 -11.19 10.92 5.04
C PRO A 75 -12.48 10.74 5.85
N GLY A 76 -12.57 9.63 6.58
CA GLY A 76 -13.65 9.36 7.52
C GLY A 76 -13.69 7.92 8.04
N GLY A 77 -14.26 7.74 9.22
CA GLY A 77 -14.37 6.43 9.88
C GLY A 77 -13.12 6.07 10.69
N SER A 78 -12.96 4.77 10.95
CA SER A 78 -11.89 4.17 11.75
C SER A 78 -10.74 3.65 10.88
N THR A 79 -9.74 3.00 11.49
CA THR A 79 -8.49 2.56 10.84
C THR A 79 -8.37 1.03 10.87
N ALA A 80 -8.78 0.36 9.80
CA ALA A 80 -8.64 -1.10 9.60
C ALA A 80 -7.38 -1.42 8.77
N LEU A 81 -6.23 -1.01 9.28
CA LEU A 81 -4.90 -1.13 8.66
C LEU A 81 -4.52 -2.61 8.43
N TYR A 82 -4.70 -3.46 9.43
CA TYR A 82 -4.31 -4.87 9.34
C TYR A 82 -5.17 -5.65 8.34
N ASP A 83 -6.47 -5.38 8.28
CA ASP A 83 -7.34 -5.94 7.25
C ASP A 83 -6.92 -5.45 5.85
N ALA A 84 -6.56 -4.18 5.71
CA ALA A 84 -6.08 -3.65 4.44
C ALA A 84 -4.77 -4.29 3.97
N ILE A 85 -3.78 -4.44 4.85
CA ILE A 85 -2.51 -5.11 4.52
C ILE A 85 -2.73 -6.59 4.26
N GLY A 86 -3.44 -7.27 5.14
CA GLY A 86 -3.67 -8.70 5.09
C GLY A 86 -4.41 -9.13 3.82
N GLU A 87 -5.53 -8.49 3.52
CA GLU A 87 -6.33 -8.80 2.33
C GLU A 87 -5.55 -8.50 1.04
N THR A 88 -4.88 -7.34 0.97
CA THR A 88 -4.14 -6.94 -0.22
C THR A 88 -2.92 -7.83 -0.47
N GLY A 89 -2.12 -8.06 0.57
CA GLY A 89 -0.92 -8.90 0.46
C GLY A 89 -1.28 -10.33 0.08
N SER A 90 -2.29 -10.91 0.74
CA SER A 90 -2.76 -12.28 0.43
C SER A 90 -3.30 -12.40 -1.00
N HIS A 91 -4.06 -11.39 -1.47
CA HIS A 91 -4.57 -11.34 -2.84
C HIS A 91 -3.43 -11.33 -3.87
N ILE A 92 -2.45 -10.44 -3.71
CA ILE A 92 -1.33 -10.32 -4.65
C ILE A 92 -0.40 -11.55 -4.60
N GLN A 93 -0.09 -12.09 -3.41
CA GLN A 93 0.67 -13.36 -3.30
C GLN A 93 -0.05 -14.51 -4.00
N THR A 94 -1.38 -14.59 -3.88
CA THR A 94 -2.17 -15.61 -4.56
C THR A 94 -2.03 -15.47 -6.07
N ILE A 95 -2.10 -14.25 -6.60
CA ILE A 95 -1.90 -14.01 -8.04
C ILE A 95 -0.49 -14.45 -8.47
N HIS A 96 0.56 -13.99 -7.78
CA HIS A 96 1.96 -14.36 -8.09
C HIS A 96 2.18 -15.88 -8.11
N LYS A 97 1.47 -16.62 -7.25
CA LYS A 97 1.54 -18.09 -7.19
C LYS A 97 0.95 -18.79 -8.42
N TYR A 98 -0.04 -18.18 -9.08
CA TYR A 98 -0.79 -18.84 -10.16
C TYR A 98 -0.54 -18.26 -11.55
N VAL A 99 0.02 -17.05 -11.67
CA VAL A 99 0.48 -16.52 -12.96
C VAL A 99 1.71 -17.29 -13.46
N ARG A 100 2.04 -17.14 -14.75
CA ARG A 100 3.24 -17.78 -15.30
C ARG A 100 4.46 -17.14 -14.67
N LYS A 101 5.55 -17.91 -14.56
CA LYS A 101 6.77 -17.44 -13.92
C LYS A 101 7.33 -16.17 -14.59
N GLU A 102 7.19 -16.07 -15.90
CA GLU A 102 7.56 -14.89 -16.69
C GLU A 102 6.67 -13.67 -16.49
N ASP A 103 5.47 -13.85 -15.93
CA ASP A 103 4.49 -12.79 -15.64
C ASP A 103 4.54 -12.35 -14.16
N VAL A 104 5.33 -13.03 -13.31
CA VAL A 104 5.61 -12.58 -11.95
C VAL A 104 6.49 -11.32 -12.03
N PRO A 105 6.13 -10.21 -11.35
CA PRO A 105 6.96 -9.00 -11.35
C PRO A 105 8.38 -9.27 -10.84
N GLU A 106 9.37 -8.58 -11.42
CA GLU A 106 10.76 -8.61 -10.94
C GLU A 106 10.87 -7.95 -9.56
N LYS A 107 10.01 -6.96 -9.32
CA LYS A 107 9.98 -6.18 -8.09
C LYS A 107 8.54 -5.91 -7.68
N THR A 108 8.25 -6.10 -6.39
CA THR A 108 6.96 -5.71 -5.80
C THR A 108 7.23 -4.75 -4.65
N ILE A 109 6.63 -3.56 -4.70
CA ILE A 109 6.76 -2.51 -3.69
C ILE A 109 5.37 -2.24 -3.11
N VAL A 110 5.25 -2.33 -1.80
CA VAL A 110 4.03 -2.01 -1.07
C VAL A 110 4.25 -0.70 -0.32
N ALA A 111 3.57 0.36 -0.75
CA ALA A 111 3.54 1.65 -0.08
C ALA A 111 2.29 1.75 0.79
N ILE A 112 2.49 1.81 2.11
CA ILE A 112 1.44 1.97 3.11
C ILE A 112 1.47 3.42 3.58
N THR A 113 0.35 4.11 3.57
CA THR A 113 0.25 5.50 4.05
C THR A 113 -0.82 5.58 5.12
N THR A 114 -0.44 6.00 6.34
CA THR A 114 -1.35 6.15 7.48
C THR A 114 -0.74 7.07 8.53
N ASP A 115 -1.59 7.82 9.21
CA ASP A 115 -1.27 8.59 10.42
C ASP A 115 -1.91 7.99 11.68
N GLY A 116 -2.61 6.87 11.53
CA GLY A 116 -3.50 6.32 12.52
C GLY A 116 -2.98 4.99 13.08
N GLN A 117 -3.36 4.73 14.33
CA GLN A 117 -3.17 3.42 14.93
C GLN A 117 -4.30 2.48 14.52
N GLU A 118 -3.98 1.20 14.35
CA GLU A 118 -4.97 0.16 14.10
C GLU A 118 -6.06 0.14 15.19
N ASN A 119 -7.34 0.16 14.80
CA ASN A 119 -8.46 0.14 15.74
C ASN A 119 -9.77 -0.49 15.24
N ALA A 120 -9.81 -1.05 14.02
CA ALA A 120 -11.05 -1.53 13.40
C ALA A 120 -10.96 -2.84 12.61
N SER A 121 -9.78 -3.42 12.44
CA SER A 121 -9.57 -4.69 11.75
C SER A 121 -10.24 -5.85 12.48
N LEU A 122 -10.89 -6.74 11.73
CA LEU A 122 -11.67 -7.86 12.24
C LEU A 122 -11.24 -9.21 11.66
N ARG A 123 -10.46 -9.23 10.56
CA ARG A 123 -10.12 -10.43 9.81
C ARG A 123 -8.66 -10.83 9.97
N TRP A 124 -7.78 -9.85 10.17
CA TRP A 124 -6.35 -10.06 10.31
C TRP A 124 -5.85 -9.51 11.64
N SER A 125 -5.18 -10.38 12.40
CA SER A 125 -4.45 -9.97 13.61
C SER A 125 -3.05 -9.45 13.29
N THR A 126 -2.45 -8.70 14.21
CA THR A 126 -1.06 -8.21 14.10
C THR A 126 -0.07 -9.34 13.79
N ASP A 127 -0.23 -10.50 14.45
CA ASP A 127 0.68 -11.64 14.27
C ASP A 127 0.52 -12.29 12.89
N GLU A 128 -0.70 -12.31 12.34
CA GLU A 128 -0.95 -12.81 10.97
C GLU A 128 -0.38 -11.85 9.93
N VAL A 129 -0.59 -10.54 10.11
CA VAL A 129 -0.01 -9.51 9.23
C VAL A 129 1.52 -9.55 9.28
N ARG A 130 2.13 -9.64 10.47
CA ARG A 130 3.58 -9.74 10.62
C ARG A 130 4.14 -10.95 9.87
N LYS A 131 3.52 -12.12 10.02
CA LYS A 131 3.93 -13.34 9.30
C LYS A 131 3.77 -13.20 7.79
N LEU A 132 2.70 -12.55 7.33
CA LEU A 132 2.48 -12.29 5.91
C LEU A 132 3.57 -11.38 5.36
N ILE A 133 3.86 -10.26 6.02
CA ILE A 133 4.92 -9.32 5.61
C ILE A 133 6.27 -10.03 5.55
N GLU A 134 6.61 -10.83 6.58
CA GLU A 134 7.85 -11.60 6.59
C GLU A 134 7.94 -12.56 5.39
N GLN A 135 6.85 -13.25 5.05
CA GLN A 135 6.79 -14.12 3.87
C GLN A 135 6.97 -13.32 2.58
N CYS A 136 6.24 -12.22 2.41
CA CYS A 136 6.37 -11.35 1.24
C CYS A 136 7.80 -10.79 1.10
N MET A 137 8.46 -10.39 2.19
CA MET A 137 9.85 -9.92 2.16
C MET A 137 10.81 -11.04 1.75
N ASN A 138 10.58 -12.28 2.22
CA ASN A 138 11.34 -13.46 1.76
C ASN A 138 11.12 -13.75 0.26
N ASP A 139 9.95 -13.40 -0.27
CA ASP A 139 9.62 -13.45 -1.69
C ASP A 139 10.14 -12.23 -2.49
N GLY A 140 10.91 -11.34 -1.84
CA GLY A 140 11.55 -10.19 -2.48
C GLY A 140 10.71 -8.91 -2.54
N TRP A 141 9.60 -8.84 -1.78
CA TRP A 141 8.80 -7.63 -1.70
C TRP A 141 9.44 -6.60 -0.77
N GLU A 142 9.27 -5.32 -1.12
CA GLU A 142 9.69 -4.19 -0.29
C GLU A 142 8.45 -3.51 0.30
N PHE A 143 8.49 -3.17 1.58
CA PHE A 143 7.42 -2.45 2.27
C PHE A 143 7.92 -1.08 2.68
N LEU A 144 7.26 -0.05 2.16
CA LEU A 144 7.49 1.35 2.50
C LEU A 144 6.34 1.80 3.39
N PHE A 145 6.65 2.32 4.58
CA PHE A 145 5.65 2.82 5.51
C PHE A 145 5.76 4.34 5.60
N LEU A 146 4.75 5.05 5.11
CA LEU A 146 4.67 6.51 5.09
C LEU A 146 3.81 6.96 6.26
N ALA A 147 4.46 7.49 7.30
CA ALA A 147 3.84 7.90 8.56
C ALA A 147 4.17 9.36 8.90
N GLU A 148 3.17 10.11 9.37
CA GLU A 148 3.40 11.50 9.79
C GLU A 148 3.87 11.60 11.25
N ASP A 149 3.39 10.71 12.13
CA ASP A 149 3.69 10.74 13.56
C ASP A 149 4.48 9.52 14.06
N LEU A 150 5.04 9.67 15.27
CA LEU A 150 5.86 8.62 15.91
C LEU A 150 5.02 7.39 16.29
N ASP A 151 3.73 7.59 16.53
CA ASP A 151 2.81 6.54 16.96
C ASP A 151 2.46 5.62 15.78
N ALA A 152 2.17 6.16 14.59
CA ALA A 152 2.01 5.41 13.35
C ALA A 152 3.33 4.73 12.94
N ALA A 153 4.48 5.38 13.16
CA ALA A 153 5.78 4.74 12.97
C ALA A 153 5.98 3.52 13.89
N SER A 154 5.44 3.54 15.11
CA SER A 154 5.46 2.39 16.01
C SER A 154 4.66 1.21 15.46
N GLU A 155 3.56 1.46 14.74
CA GLU A 155 2.77 0.37 14.15
C GLU A 155 3.52 -0.39 13.05
N ALA A 156 4.34 0.30 12.26
CA ALA A 156 5.22 -0.35 11.29
C ALA A 156 6.12 -1.39 11.98
N GLY A 157 6.70 -1.03 13.14
CA GLY A 157 7.51 -1.93 13.96
C GLY A 157 6.70 -3.11 14.52
N CYS A 158 5.47 -2.87 14.95
CA CYS A 158 4.56 -3.93 15.39
C CYS A 158 4.34 -4.97 14.29
N ILE A 159 4.23 -4.59 13.02
CA ILE A 159 4.02 -5.54 11.91
C ILE A 159 5.31 -5.99 11.22
N GLY A 160 6.48 -5.68 11.79
CA GLY A 160 7.78 -6.20 11.35
C GLY A 160 8.47 -5.38 10.25
N ILE A 161 8.03 -4.16 10.00
CA ILE A 161 8.71 -3.22 9.10
C ILE A 161 9.78 -2.47 9.89
N SER A 162 11.03 -2.49 9.41
CA SER A 162 12.15 -1.79 10.05
C SER A 162 11.97 -0.27 9.97
N ALA A 163 12.45 0.45 10.99
CA ALA A 163 12.47 1.91 11.00
C ALA A 163 13.21 2.53 9.80
N ASP A 164 14.16 1.82 9.19
CA ASP A 164 14.86 2.27 7.97
C ASP A 164 13.93 2.40 6.75
N TRP A 165 12.76 1.76 6.81
CA TRP A 165 11.73 1.77 5.77
C TRP A 165 10.48 2.56 6.18
N VAL A 166 10.59 3.33 7.26
CA VAL A 166 9.56 4.28 7.70
C VAL A 166 9.98 5.68 7.28
N PHE A 167 9.14 6.36 6.50
CA PHE A 167 9.41 7.70 5.99
C PHE A 167 8.29 8.66 6.39
N SER A 168 8.67 9.90 6.67
CA SER A 168 7.73 11.01 6.78
C SER A 168 7.61 11.72 5.44
N TYR A 169 6.43 12.27 5.16
CA TYR A 169 6.13 12.99 3.92
C TYR A 169 5.93 14.50 4.13
N ASN A 170 6.45 15.06 5.24
CA ASN A 170 6.53 16.50 5.55
C ASN A 170 7.81 17.19 5.03
#